data_AF-A0A9W9T5H9-F1
#
_entry.id   AF-A0A9W9T5H9-F1
#
_cell.length_a   1.000
_cell.length_b   1.000
_cell.length_c   1.000
_cell.angle_alpha   90.00
_cell.angle_beta   90.00
_cell.angle_gamma   90.00
#
_symmetry.space_group_name_H-M   'P 1'
#
loop_
_entity.id
_entity.type
_entity.pdbx_description
1 polymer ?
#
loop_
_entity_poly.entity_id
_entity_poly.type
_entity_poly.pdbx_seq_one_letter_code
_entity_poly.pdbx_strand_id
1 'polypeptide(L)'
;MVTSTPVSPFALFKCRDTVMQLSRLPLRICPSHLFRPFHNSVAVAKAPNVFANSLRKTLEAHRSTNRSRLIRKIYPIEDPAGLWRPEIPPESRADYQPPTEPALSNSEHSSDTPDPVSKKRQKKRKSHAGISSCQSLIDRHGEDGQDAIQPAGTGPAQSPWLRNLELPRTNAEATLDAEIRALDQYLTPRAQERNSVKKVRIEVASLLKTVVPHAPRVIGSHCTGLVLAHSDLDFILPYEDLPRSLERDRRPSPTRPQIRDAHIHLLRQVQRTLQHTDTFSDHVKLSGKRNPALSARHLPTGLLLQFYCGEGVPAITEYLQDYQAEYPALRPLYAVTRTLLEARGLFGSLQASIGPDALAMLIVAFLKMNHGRFPGPNSLGDQFLALLQFYGTQVDLQSVGVAVDPPGLFSAGMIPAAPKADEPAHQRGQRSLISAKRTAVVKRNALIAQRLCIQDPTHYMNDLGRSCTRTSELQSAFATAYQQIRHKCDEWASDGNIKGSSLLTTTLRANFDALENMRNQLAYL
;
A
#
# COMPACT_ATOMS: atom_id res chain seq x y z
N MET A 1 2.74 -51.73 -42.07
CA MET A 1 3.79 -51.23 -41.15
C MET A 1 3.05 -50.52 -40.01
N VAL A 2 2.55 -51.16 -38.95
CA VAL A 2 3.24 -51.99 -37.93
C VAL A 2 4.50 -51.22 -37.49
N THR A 3 4.51 -50.50 -36.37
CA THR A 3 4.30 -51.02 -35.01
C THR A 3 3.58 -50.05 -34.07
N SER A 4 2.69 -50.65 -33.30
CA SER A 4 1.97 -50.17 -32.13
C SER A 4 2.57 -50.76 -30.85
N THR A 5 2.21 -50.17 -29.69
CA THR A 5 2.22 -50.72 -28.30
C THR A 5 3.51 -50.63 -27.47
N PRO A 6 3.45 -50.69 -26.11
CA PRO A 6 2.38 -50.24 -25.19
C PRO A 6 2.86 -49.56 -23.86
N VAL A 7 1.84 -49.08 -23.14
CA VAL A 7 1.72 -48.78 -21.71
C VAL A 7 2.24 -49.91 -20.80
N SER A 8 2.82 -49.54 -19.64
CA SER A 8 2.79 -50.35 -18.41
C SER A 8 2.88 -49.45 -17.15
N PRO A 9 1.94 -49.59 -16.19
CA PRO A 9 1.99 -49.02 -14.84
C PRO A 9 2.46 -50.09 -13.81
N PHE A 10 2.54 -49.68 -12.54
CA PHE A 10 2.77 -50.45 -11.29
C PHE A 10 4.14 -50.24 -10.60
N ALA A 11 4.09 -49.57 -9.44
CA ALA A 11 4.71 -50.07 -8.20
C ALA A 11 4.02 -49.42 -6.99
N LEU A 12 3.01 -50.13 -6.47
CA LEU A 12 2.42 -49.95 -5.14
C LEU A 12 3.38 -50.54 -4.10
N PHE A 13 3.90 -49.73 -3.18
CA PHE A 13 4.47 -50.25 -1.93
C PHE A 13 3.35 -50.39 -0.89
N LYS A 14 2.85 -51.63 -0.76
CA LYS A 14 2.14 -52.12 0.44
C LYS A 14 3.19 -52.68 1.40
N CYS A 15 3.25 -52.15 2.63
CA CYS A 15 3.78 -52.89 3.77
C CYS A 15 2.62 -53.32 4.67
N ARG A 16 2.62 -54.61 4.99
CA ARG A 16 1.65 -55.34 5.82
C ARG A 16 1.92 -55.12 7.31
N ASP A 17 0.82 -54.97 8.04
CA ASP A 17 0.46 -55.65 9.29
C ASP A 17 1.59 -56.20 10.19
N THR A 18 1.74 -55.57 11.35
CA THR A 18 2.19 -56.28 12.56
C THR A 18 1.25 -55.94 13.72
N VAL A 19 0.43 -56.92 14.08
CA VAL A 19 -0.34 -56.99 15.32
C VAL A 19 0.60 -57.46 16.42
N MET A 20 0.68 -56.75 17.55
CA MET A 20 0.97 -57.39 18.83
C MET A 20 0.25 -56.73 20.00
N GLN A 21 -0.16 -57.59 20.93
CA GLN A 21 -1.20 -57.44 21.93
C GLN A 21 -0.77 -56.68 23.19
N LEU A 22 -1.80 -56.11 23.81
CA LEU A 22 -1.98 -55.73 25.21
C LEU A 22 -1.23 -56.58 26.25
N SER A 23 -0.58 -55.89 27.20
CA SER A 23 -0.42 -56.37 28.58
C SER A 23 -1.02 -55.35 29.55
N ARG A 24 -1.98 -55.82 30.36
CA ARG A 24 -2.70 -55.09 31.40
C ARG A 24 -1.95 -55.11 32.74
N LEU A 25 -2.42 -54.21 33.63
CA LEU A 25 -2.47 -54.25 35.11
C LEU A 25 -1.51 -53.26 35.83
N PRO A 26 -1.82 -52.86 37.08
CA PRO A 26 -2.77 -51.78 37.41
C PRO A 26 -2.12 -50.80 38.43
N LEU A 27 -2.85 -49.77 38.90
CA LEU A 27 -2.82 -49.32 40.31
C LEU A 27 -3.84 -48.18 40.52
N ARG A 28 -4.79 -48.42 41.44
CA ARG A 28 -5.62 -47.42 42.13
C ARG A 28 -4.71 -46.69 43.17
N ILE A 29 -4.93 -45.47 43.66
CA ILE A 29 -6.04 -44.96 44.49
C ILE A 29 -5.99 -43.40 44.52
N CYS A 30 -7.18 -42.79 44.66
CA CYS A 30 -7.62 -41.38 44.82
C CYS A 30 -7.07 -40.58 46.04
N PRO A 31 -7.65 -39.42 46.45
CA PRO A 31 -7.74 -38.09 45.80
C PRO A 31 -7.38 -36.92 46.77
N SER A 32 -7.31 -35.67 46.30
CA SER A 32 -7.61 -34.53 47.18
C SER A 32 -8.28 -33.36 46.42
N HIS A 33 -9.37 -32.91 47.03
CA HIS A 33 -10.32 -31.89 46.60
C HIS A 33 -9.65 -30.50 46.57
N LEU A 34 -9.98 -29.58 45.67
CA LEU A 34 -11.05 -28.59 45.85
C LEU A 34 -11.41 -27.95 44.49
N PHE A 35 -12.59 -28.26 43.95
CA PHE A 35 -13.21 -27.52 42.84
C PHE A 35 -14.56 -26.96 43.29
N ARG A 36 -14.75 -25.64 43.11
CA ARG A 36 -16.05 -24.95 43.14
C ARG A 36 -16.69 -25.05 41.75
N PRO A 37 -18.01 -25.25 41.62
CA PRO A 37 -18.62 -25.58 40.35
C PRO A 37 -18.88 -24.32 39.51
N PHE A 38 -18.36 -24.28 38.28
CA PHE A 38 -18.90 -23.42 37.23
C PHE A 38 -19.95 -24.21 36.43
N HIS A 39 -21.02 -23.50 36.09
CA HIS A 39 -22.20 -23.95 35.38
C HIS A 39 -21.96 -25.06 34.33
N ASN A 40 -22.62 -26.20 34.54
CA ASN A 40 -22.83 -27.22 33.52
C ASN A 40 -23.53 -26.62 32.31
N SER A 41 -22.79 -26.42 31.23
CA SER A 41 -23.37 -26.49 29.89
C SER A 41 -22.89 -27.80 29.28
N VAL A 42 -23.77 -28.80 29.37
CA VAL A 42 -23.61 -30.07 28.67
C VAL A 42 -23.37 -29.75 27.19
N ALA A 43 -22.20 -30.15 26.68
CA ALA A 43 -21.89 -30.10 25.26
C ALA A 43 -22.79 -31.13 24.54
N VAL A 44 -23.99 -30.71 24.19
CA VAL A 44 -24.84 -31.44 23.24
C VAL A 44 -24.11 -31.39 21.90
N ALA A 45 -23.77 -32.57 21.37
CA ALA A 45 -23.24 -32.73 20.03
C ALA A 45 -24.15 -31.98 19.02
N LYS A 46 -23.61 -30.96 18.36
CA LYS A 46 -24.37 -30.18 17.38
C LYS A 46 -24.55 -31.02 16.12
N ALA A 47 -25.80 -31.30 15.76
CA ALA A 47 -26.14 -31.91 14.49
C ALA A 47 -25.63 -31.04 13.32
N PRO A 48 -25.23 -31.65 12.19
CA PRO A 48 -24.72 -30.92 11.03
C PRO A 48 -25.80 -29.98 10.47
N ASN A 49 -25.47 -28.70 10.34
CA ASN A 49 -26.36 -27.64 9.82
C ASN A 49 -26.47 -27.62 8.29
N VAL A 50 -25.98 -28.65 7.60
CA VAL A 50 -25.97 -28.77 6.14
C VAL A 50 -26.65 -30.07 5.75
N PHE A 51 -27.82 -29.95 5.13
CA PHE A 51 -28.63 -31.06 4.64
C PHE A 51 -28.40 -31.21 3.13
N ALA A 52 -27.57 -32.18 2.74
CA ALA A 52 -27.18 -32.42 1.35
C ALA A 52 -28.38 -32.66 0.41
N ASN A 53 -29.50 -33.11 0.95
CA ASN A 53 -30.74 -33.42 0.22
C ASN A 53 -31.80 -32.30 0.30
N SER A 54 -31.52 -31.17 0.94
CA SER A 54 -32.47 -30.06 1.00
C SER A 54 -31.81 -28.71 1.27
N LEU A 55 -31.71 -27.90 0.23
CA LEU A 55 -31.25 -26.52 0.31
C LEU A 55 -32.14 -25.68 1.25
N ARG A 56 -33.46 -25.90 1.20
CA ARG A 56 -34.42 -25.17 2.05
C ARG A 56 -34.16 -25.42 3.53
N LYS A 57 -33.98 -26.68 3.94
CA LYS A 57 -33.68 -27.04 5.34
C LYS A 57 -32.33 -26.49 5.80
N THR A 58 -31.33 -26.52 4.92
CA THR A 58 -30.01 -25.92 5.18
C THR A 58 -30.12 -24.42 5.43
N LEU A 59 -30.83 -23.70 4.57
CA LEU A 59 -31.03 -22.25 4.72
C LEU A 59 -31.84 -21.90 5.97
N GLU A 60 -32.84 -22.72 6.31
CA GLU A 60 -33.70 -22.51 7.47
C GLU A 60 -32.96 -22.77 8.79
N ALA A 61 -32.12 -23.80 8.84
CA ALA A 61 -31.19 -24.07 9.96
C ALA A 61 -30.14 -22.96 10.11
N HIS A 62 -29.67 -22.40 8.99
CA HIS A 62 -28.72 -21.29 9.02
C HIS A 62 -29.39 -20.00 9.52
N ARG A 63 -30.63 -19.73 9.07
CA ARG A 63 -31.45 -18.60 9.53
C ARG A 63 -31.82 -18.73 11.01
N SER A 64 -32.17 -19.92 11.49
CA SER A 64 -32.50 -20.15 12.90
C SER A 64 -31.26 -20.00 13.80
N THR A 65 -30.09 -20.50 13.37
CA THR A 65 -28.81 -20.32 14.08
C THR A 65 -28.40 -18.85 14.18
N ASN A 66 -28.64 -18.06 13.12
CA ASN A 66 -28.38 -16.62 13.16
C ASN A 66 -29.36 -15.87 14.07
N ARG A 67 -30.63 -16.29 14.13
CA ARG A 67 -31.64 -15.73 15.04
C ARG A 67 -31.36 -16.07 16.51
N SER A 68 -30.95 -17.30 16.82
CA SER A 68 -30.68 -17.73 18.19
C SER A 68 -29.40 -17.13 18.78
N ARG A 69 -28.54 -16.52 17.97
CA ARG A 69 -27.30 -15.84 18.40
C ARG A 69 -27.46 -14.33 18.67
N LEU A 70 -28.66 -13.77 18.51
CA LEU A 70 -28.96 -12.40 18.91
C LEU A 70 -29.17 -12.32 20.43
N ILE A 71 -28.08 -12.25 21.19
CA ILE A 71 -28.14 -11.67 22.53
C ILE A 71 -28.29 -10.16 22.33
N ARG A 72 -29.53 -9.67 22.18
CA ARG A 72 -29.82 -8.27 22.48
C ARG A 72 -29.68 -8.13 24.00
N LYS A 73 -28.64 -7.45 24.48
CA LYS A 73 -28.66 -6.90 25.84
C LYS A 73 -29.71 -5.80 25.85
N ILE A 74 -30.94 -6.17 26.19
CA ILE A 74 -31.98 -5.23 26.57
C ILE A 74 -31.70 -4.95 28.04
N TYR A 75 -31.26 -3.74 28.35
CA TYR A 75 -31.30 -3.27 29.74
C TYR A 75 -32.78 -3.03 30.07
N PRO A 76 -33.33 -3.63 31.15
CA PRO A 76 -34.66 -3.26 31.61
C PRO A 76 -34.69 -1.75 31.85
N ILE A 77 -35.69 -1.08 31.31
CA ILE A 77 -36.00 0.33 31.62
C ILE A 77 -36.73 0.30 32.97
N GLU A 78 -35.98 0.10 34.04
CA GLU A 78 -36.41 0.47 35.38
C GLU A 78 -35.22 1.18 36.03
N ASP A 79 -35.45 2.41 36.49
CA ASP A 79 -34.43 3.21 37.14
C ASP A 79 -34.01 2.49 38.44
N PRO A 80 -32.73 2.11 38.60
CA PRO A 80 -32.27 1.55 39.86
C PRO A 80 -32.35 2.62 40.95
N ALA A 81 -33.04 2.29 42.05
CA ALA A 81 -33.12 3.17 43.22
C ALA A 81 -31.72 3.57 43.68
N GLY A 82 -31.41 4.87 43.62
CA GLY A 82 -30.20 5.45 44.24
C GLY A 82 -29.22 6.17 43.32
N LEU A 83 -29.50 6.34 42.01
CA LEU A 83 -28.69 7.21 41.16
C LEU A 83 -29.32 8.61 41.03
N TRP A 84 -28.79 9.56 41.79
CA TRP A 84 -29.18 10.96 41.69
C TRP A 84 -28.72 11.54 40.34
N ARG A 85 -29.67 12.05 39.55
CA ARG A 85 -29.41 12.79 38.31
C ARG A 85 -29.59 14.29 38.59
N PRO A 86 -28.56 15.13 38.39
CA PRO A 86 -28.71 16.58 38.55
C PRO A 86 -29.70 17.14 37.52
N GLU A 87 -30.54 18.09 37.93
CA GLU A 87 -31.37 18.87 37.00
C GLU A 87 -30.47 19.71 36.08
N ILE A 88 -30.70 19.56 34.77
CA ILE A 88 -29.99 20.32 33.75
C ILE A 88 -30.70 21.68 33.59
N PRO A 89 -29.97 22.81 33.74
CA PRO A 89 -30.52 24.15 33.54
C PRO A 89 -31.18 24.30 32.16
N PRO A 90 -32.26 25.07 32.04
CA PRO A 90 -33.01 25.21 30.80
C PRO A 90 -32.15 25.66 29.61
N GLU A 91 -31.10 26.47 29.84
CA GLU A 91 -30.22 26.99 28.78
C GLU A 91 -29.34 25.90 28.15
N SER A 92 -29.21 24.75 28.81
CA SER A 92 -28.39 23.61 28.36
C SER A 92 -29.21 22.52 27.68
N ARG A 93 -30.52 22.73 27.48
CA ARG A 93 -31.39 21.81 26.75
C ARG A 93 -31.22 22.01 25.25
N ALA A 94 -31.28 20.92 24.48
CA ALA A 94 -31.06 20.95 23.02
C ALA A 94 -32.04 21.86 22.25
N ASP A 95 -33.18 22.18 22.87
CA ASP A 95 -34.24 23.00 22.27
C ASP A 95 -34.23 24.46 22.77
N TYR A 96 -33.22 24.88 23.53
CA TYR A 96 -33.14 26.25 24.03
C TYR A 96 -32.74 27.23 22.93
N GLN A 97 -33.64 28.16 22.58
CA GLN A 97 -33.34 29.32 21.76
C GLN A 97 -33.27 30.58 22.64
N PRO A 98 -32.17 31.36 22.60
CA PRO A 98 -32.09 32.62 23.30
C PRO A 98 -32.99 33.69 22.65
N PRO A 99 -33.50 34.68 23.41
CA PRO A 99 -34.29 35.78 22.86
C PRO A 99 -33.49 36.59 21.83
N THR A 100 -34.14 36.98 20.74
CA THR A 100 -33.56 37.82 19.67
C THR A 100 -33.70 39.29 20.06
N GLU A 101 -32.58 40.01 20.19
CA GLU A 101 -32.56 41.48 20.30
C GLU A 101 -32.12 42.13 18.97
N PRO A 102 -32.58 43.36 18.68
CA PRO A 102 -32.64 43.91 17.32
C PRO A 102 -31.32 44.53 16.83
N ALA A 103 -31.18 44.53 15.51
CA ALA A 103 -30.02 44.99 14.76
C ALA A 103 -29.83 46.51 14.76
N LEU A 104 -28.56 46.97 14.89
CA LEU A 104 -28.11 48.28 14.42
C LEU A 104 -26.66 48.26 13.89
N SER A 105 -26.56 48.62 12.61
CA SER A 105 -25.58 49.46 11.87
C SER A 105 -24.07 49.47 12.17
N ASN A 106 -23.33 49.16 11.09
CA ASN A 106 -21.96 49.52 10.67
C ASN A 106 -21.25 50.72 11.34
N SER A 107 -19.95 50.58 11.63
CA SER A 107 -18.90 51.50 11.17
C SER A 107 -17.48 50.97 11.42
N GLU A 108 -16.54 51.54 10.68
CA GLU A 108 -15.16 51.15 10.40
C GLU A 108 -14.13 51.50 11.51
N HIS A 109 -12.87 51.12 11.24
CA HIS A 109 -11.59 51.67 11.72
C HIS A 109 -10.84 51.05 12.92
N SER A 110 -9.80 50.29 12.55
CA SER A 110 -8.35 50.50 12.80
C SER A 110 -7.77 50.75 14.21
N SER A 111 -6.75 49.93 14.49
CA SER A 111 -5.45 50.19 15.14
C SER A 111 -5.38 50.85 16.53
N ASP A 112 -4.90 50.10 17.53
CA ASP A 112 -3.53 50.21 18.06
C ASP A 112 -3.34 49.44 19.40
N THR A 113 -2.26 48.67 19.47
CA THR A 113 -1.59 48.16 20.70
C THR A 113 -1.00 49.31 21.53
N PRO A 114 -0.64 49.18 22.85
CA PRO A 114 -0.07 47.98 23.50
C PRO A 114 -0.49 47.67 24.97
N ASP A 115 -0.19 46.43 25.37
CA ASP A 115 -0.17 45.84 26.73
C ASP A 115 0.68 46.65 27.77
N PRO A 116 0.45 46.60 29.11
CA PRO A 116 0.86 45.42 29.90
C PRO A 116 0.15 45.08 31.25
N VAL A 117 0.14 43.77 31.53
CA VAL A 117 0.40 43.08 32.83
C VAL A 117 -0.61 43.19 33.98
N SER A 118 -1.23 42.04 34.34
CA SER A 118 -1.35 41.61 35.76
C SER A 118 -1.72 40.12 35.96
N LYS A 119 -0.69 39.39 36.40
CA LYS A 119 -0.59 38.25 37.34
C LYS A 119 -1.85 37.44 37.77
N LYS A 120 -1.72 36.12 37.50
CA LYS A 120 -1.97 34.92 38.36
C LYS A 120 -3.40 34.61 38.85
N ARG A 121 -3.91 33.42 38.43
CA ARG A 121 -4.07 32.25 39.33
C ARG A 121 -4.45 30.97 38.57
N GLN A 122 -3.68 29.91 38.80
CA GLN A 122 -3.95 28.55 38.33
C GLN A 122 -5.23 27.98 38.96
N LYS A 123 -6.08 27.35 38.15
CA LYS A 123 -6.90 26.22 38.60
C LYS A 123 -6.98 25.13 37.53
N LYS A 124 -6.47 23.98 37.95
CA LYS A 124 -6.36 22.68 37.28
C LYS A 124 -7.74 22.18 36.85
N ARG A 125 -7.95 21.86 35.57
CA ARG A 125 -9.06 21.03 35.11
C ARG A 125 -8.59 19.96 34.12
N LYS A 126 -9.01 18.74 34.42
CA LYS A 126 -8.67 17.48 33.77
C LYS A 126 -9.21 17.41 32.34
N SER A 127 -8.35 16.87 31.48
CA SER A 127 -8.57 16.22 30.19
C SER A 127 -10.01 15.90 29.78
N HIS A 128 -10.45 16.53 28.69
CA HIS A 128 -11.37 15.91 27.73
C HIS A 128 -10.57 15.45 26.51
N ALA A 129 -10.76 14.18 26.15
CA ALA A 129 -10.12 13.51 25.04
C ALA A 129 -10.54 14.15 23.71
N GLY A 130 -9.63 14.94 23.14
CA GLY A 130 -9.75 15.52 21.82
C GLY A 130 -9.36 14.52 20.73
N ILE A 131 -10.24 14.40 19.73
CA ILE A 131 -10.04 13.71 18.47
C ILE A 131 -8.80 14.30 17.79
N SER A 132 -7.66 13.63 17.92
CA SER A 132 -6.42 13.97 17.22
C SER A 132 -6.22 12.97 16.08
N SER A 133 -6.62 13.38 14.88
CA SER A 133 -6.30 12.70 13.63
C SER A 133 -5.82 13.75 12.64
N CYS A 134 -4.63 13.51 12.09
CA CYS A 134 -4.05 14.13 10.89
C CYS A 134 -3.16 15.38 11.00
N GLN A 135 -2.58 15.72 12.15
CA GLN A 135 -1.62 16.83 12.23
C GLN A 135 -0.18 16.47 12.68
N SER A 136 0.24 15.20 12.56
CA SER A 136 1.63 14.81 12.87
C SER A 136 2.37 14.16 11.69
N LEU A 137 2.29 14.77 10.49
CA LEU A 137 3.11 14.40 9.33
C LEU A 137 3.78 15.62 8.68
N ILE A 138 4.06 16.63 9.49
CA ILE A 138 4.97 17.73 9.15
C ILE A 138 6.01 17.68 10.28
N ASP A 139 7.29 17.72 9.93
CA ASP A 139 8.47 17.38 10.73
C ASP A 139 8.77 15.89 10.89
N ARG A 140 9.45 15.34 9.88
CA ARG A 140 10.68 14.55 10.06
C ARG A 140 11.53 14.63 8.79
N HIS A 141 12.21 15.77 8.58
CA HIS A 141 13.54 15.72 7.97
C HIS A 141 14.44 15.02 8.99
N GLY A 142 14.66 13.72 8.79
CA GLY A 142 15.70 12.97 9.47
C GLY A 142 16.78 12.66 8.44
N GLU A 143 17.95 13.24 8.65
CA GLU A 143 19.12 13.38 7.78
C GLU A 143 19.81 12.08 7.30
N ASP A 144 19.15 10.92 7.28
CA ASP A 144 19.85 9.62 7.11
C ASP A 144 19.53 8.86 5.81
N GLY A 145 18.96 9.50 4.80
CA GLY A 145 18.60 8.84 3.54
C GLY A 145 18.72 9.77 2.36
N GLN A 146 19.89 9.83 1.72
CA GLN A 146 20.02 10.45 0.41
C GLN A 146 19.20 9.62 -0.60
N ASP A 147 18.16 10.22 -1.19
CA ASP A 147 17.48 9.63 -2.34
C ASP A 147 18.52 9.35 -3.44
N ALA A 148 18.44 8.16 -4.06
CA ALA A 148 19.44 7.72 -5.05
C ALA A 148 19.41 8.55 -6.33
N ILE A 149 18.26 9.14 -6.65
CA ILE A 149 18.05 10.06 -7.76
C ILE A 149 17.59 11.39 -7.19
N GLN A 150 18.35 12.44 -7.45
CA GLN A 150 18.11 13.78 -6.89
C GLN A 150 17.77 14.78 -7.98
N PRO A 151 17.10 15.90 -7.65
CA PRO A 151 17.00 17.01 -8.58
C PRO A 151 18.41 17.52 -8.93
N ALA A 152 18.67 17.78 -10.22
CA ALA A 152 19.95 18.32 -10.68
C ALA A 152 20.26 19.73 -10.13
N GLY A 153 19.28 20.42 -9.55
CA GLY A 153 19.43 21.77 -9.01
C GLY A 153 19.89 22.76 -10.08
N THR A 154 20.92 23.54 -9.76
CA THR A 154 21.62 24.48 -10.67
C THR A 154 22.72 23.82 -11.52
N GLY A 155 23.06 22.55 -11.25
CA GLY A 155 24.05 21.80 -12.00
C GLY A 155 23.52 21.29 -13.35
N PRO A 156 24.41 20.84 -14.25
CA PRO A 156 24.01 20.25 -15.52
C PRO A 156 23.24 18.94 -15.29
N ALA A 157 22.15 18.75 -16.03
CA ALA A 157 21.40 17.49 -16.01
C ALA A 157 22.26 16.34 -16.54
N GLN A 158 22.30 15.23 -15.80
CA GLN A 158 23.14 14.08 -16.14
C GLN A 158 22.40 13.09 -17.05
N SER A 159 23.15 12.41 -17.91
CA SER A 159 22.64 11.33 -18.75
C SER A 159 23.62 10.17 -18.91
N PRO A 160 23.94 9.47 -17.79
CA PRO A 160 24.89 8.36 -17.81
C PRO A 160 24.47 7.22 -18.75
N TRP A 161 23.16 7.03 -18.99
CA TRP A 161 22.65 5.99 -19.89
C TRP A 161 22.98 6.24 -21.37
N LEU A 162 23.41 7.44 -21.75
CA LEU A 162 23.76 7.78 -23.13
C LEU A 162 25.24 7.60 -23.47
N ARG A 163 26.11 7.33 -22.48
CA ARG A 163 27.58 7.31 -22.66
C ARG A 163 28.06 6.40 -23.80
N ASN A 164 27.35 5.31 -24.07
CA ASN A 164 27.70 4.31 -25.08
C ASN A 164 26.56 4.07 -26.08
N LEU A 165 25.61 5.01 -26.20
CA LEU A 165 24.44 4.85 -27.07
C LEU A 165 24.55 5.76 -28.29
N GLU A 166 24.53 5.16 -29.47
CA GLU A 166 24.28 5.89 -30.70
C GLU A 166 22.77 6.05 -30.89
N LEU A 167 22.28 7.27 -30.73
CA LEU A 167 20.85 7.55 -30.83
C LEU A 167 20.36 7.41 -32.29
N PRO A 168 19.27 6.67 -32.54
CA PRO A 168 18.66 6.56 -33.86
C PRO A 168 18.03 7.91 -34.25
N ARG A 169 18.65 8.61 -35.20
CA ARG A 169 18.25 9.99 -35.58
C ARG A 169 17.16 10.03 -36.66
N THR A 170 16.26 9.06 -36.65
CA THR A 170 15.19 8.92 -37.66
C THR A 170 14.04 9.89 -37.39
N ASN A 171 13.51 9.87 -36.17
CA ASN A 171 12.53 10.85 -35.67
C ASN A 171 12.67 11.00 -34.14
N ALA A 172 11.98 11.99 -33.59
CA ALA A 172 12.06 12.29 -32.16
C ALA A 172 11.46 11.16 -31.31
N GLU A 173 10.40 10.52 -31.78
CA GLU A 173 9.70 9.44 -31.09
C GLU A 173 10.57 8.18 -30.96
N ALA A 174 11.29 7.79 -32.01
CA ALA A 174 12.22 6.66 -31.98
C ALA A 174 13.48 6.97 -31.17
N THR A 175 13.94 8.24 -31.20
CA THR A 175 15.02 8.69 -30.31
C THR A 175 14.59 8.56 -28.85
N LEU A 176 13.38 9.02 -28.52
CA LEU A 176 12.81 8.91 -27.18
C LEU A 176 12.63 7.45 -26.75
N ASP A 177 12.15 6.58 -27.64
CA ASP A 177 12.07 5.14 -27.38
C ASP A 177 13.43 4.55 -27.02
N ALA A 178 14.48 4.85 -27.80
CA ALA A 178 15.84 4.38 -27.55
C ALA A 178 16.40 4.91 -26.22
N GLU A 179 16.17 6.17 -25.89
CA GLU A 179 16.58 6.75 -24.62
C GLU A 179 15.86 6.11 -23.42
N ILE A 180 14.56 5.83 -23.53
CA ILE A 180 13.78 5.16 -22.48
C ILE A 180 14.36 3.76 -22.23
N ARG A 181 14.66 2.99 -23.29
CA ARG A 181 15.28 1.66 -23.15
C ARG A 181 16.65 1.73 -22.53
N ALA A 182 17.47 2.69 -22.94
CA ALA A 182 18.80 2.87 -22.39
C ALA A 182 18.76 3.26 -20.92
N LEU A 183 17.83 4.13 -20.52
CA LEU A 183 17.60 4.46 -19.10
C LEU A 183 17.16 3.22 -18.31
N ASP A 184 16.22 2.43 -18.85
CA ASP A 184 15.77 1.18 -18.22
C ASP A 184 16.92 0.18 -18.02
N GLN A 185 17.74 -0.03 -19.06
CA GLN A 185 18.92 -0.87 -19.00
C GLN A 185 19.93 -0.32 -17.98
N TYR A 186 20.16 0.99 -17.99
CA TYR A 186 21.06 1.64 -17.03
C TYR A 186 20.57 1.48 -15.60
N LEU A 187 19.26 1.47 -15.34
CA LEU A 187 18.67 1.31 -13.99
C LEU A 187 18.47 -0.16 -13.60
N THR A 188 18.69 -1.11 -14.49
CA THR A 188 18.57 -2.54 -14.18
C THR A 188 19.69 -2.98 -13.22
N PRO A 189 19.37 -3.72 -12.12
CA PRO A 189 20.39 -4.18 -11.18
C PRO A 189 21.45 -5.05 -11.87
N ARG A 190 22.73 -4.80 -11.61
CA ARG A 190 23.88 -5.57 -12.14
C ARG A 190 24.00 -6.93 -11.44
N ALA A 191 24.75 -7.86 -12.02
CA ALA A 191 24.93 -9.19 -11.44
C ALA A 191 25.56 -9.15 -10.02
N GLN A 192 26.53 -8.27 -9.81
CA GLN A 192 27.16 -8.06 -8.49
C GLN A 192 26.13 -7.52 -7.47
N GLU A 193 25.38 -6.48 -7.83
CA GLU A 193 24.33 -5.90 -6.99
C GLU A 193 23.28 -6.96 -6.59
N ARG A 194 22.86 -7.81 -7.53
CA ARG A 194 21.94 -8.94 -7.25
C ARG A 194 22.53 -9.96 -6.29
N ASN A 195 23.82 -10.26 -6.40
CA ASN A 195 24.51 -11.17 -5.48
C ASN A 195 24.60 -10.57 -4.07
N SER A 196 24.89 -9.27 -3.95
CA SER A 196 24.91 -8.56 -2.67
C SER A 196 23.54 -8.56 -2.01
N VAL A 197 22.47 -8.28 -2.75
CA VAL A 197 21.09 -8.40 -2.26
C VAL A 197 20.78 -9.84 -1.79
N LYS A 198 21.28 -10.87 -2.50
CA LYS A 198 21.12 -12.26 -2.07
C LYS A 198 21.84 -12.55 -0.75
N LYS A 199 23.05 -12.00 -0.54
CA LYS A 199 23.77 -12.11 0.74
C LYS A 199 22.98 -11.46 1.88
N VAL A 200 22.47 -10.23 1.68
CA VAL A 200 21.63 -9.52 2.67
C VAL A 200 20.38 -10.33 3.03
N ARG A 201 19.72 -10.97 2.06
CA ARG A 201 18.55 -11.83 2.34
C ARG A 201 18.90 -13.00 3.26
N ILE A 202 20.05 -13.64 3.03
CA ILE A 202 20.52 -14.78 3.85
C ILE A 202 20.87 -14.30 5.26
N GLU A 203 21.55 -13.15 5.36
CA GLU A 203 21.89 -12.54 6.65
C GLU A 203 20.64 -12.21 7.46
N VAL A 204 19.67 -11.50 6.89
CA VAL A 204 18.40 -11.15 7.55
C VAL A 204 17.64 -12.41 7.98
N ALA A 205 17.57 -13.44 7.13
CA ALA A 205 16.94 -14.70 7.49
C ALA A 205 17.63 -15.40 8.68
N SER A 206 18.97 -15.32 8.74
CA SER A 206 19.76 -15.85 9.85
C SER A 206 19.52 -15.07 11.14
N LEU A 207 19.59 -13.74 11.09
CA LEU A 207 19.40 -12.85 12.24
C LEU A 207 18.01 -13.02 12.88
N LEU A 208 16.97 -13.19 12.06
CA LEU A 208 15.59 -13.27 12.54
C LEU A 208 15.13 -14.69 12.88
N LYS A 209 15.95 -15.72 12.64
CA LYS A 209 15.59 -17.14 12.81
C LYS A 209 15.02 -17.50 14.18
N THR A 210 15.51 -16.86 15.25
CA THR A 210 15.08 -17.12 16.64
C THR A 210 13.90 -16.25 17.09
N VAL A 211 13.53 -15.26 16.28
CA VAL A 211 12.58 -14.18 16.64
C VAL A 211 11.25 -14.36 15.93
N VAL A 212 11.29 -14.73 14.66
CA VAL A 212 10.10 -14.91 13.83
C VAL A 212 9.76 -16.40 13.70
N PRO A 213 8.47 -16.78 13.73
CA PRO A 213 8.07 -18.19 13.65
C PRO A 213 8.40 -18.81 12.29
N HIS A 214 8.40 -18.00 11.24
CA HIS A 214 8.70 -18.40 9.87
C HIS A 214 9.69 -17.41 9.25
N ALA A 215 10.56 -17.91 8.37
CA ALA A 215 11.54 -17.08 7.68
C ALA A 215 10.87 -15.90 6.95
N PRO A 216 11.46 -14.68 7.01
CA PRO A 216 10.99 -13.54 6.24
C PRO A 216 10.95 -13.86 4.74
N ARG A 217 9.88 -13.47 4.06
CA ARG A 217 9.73 -13.64 2.60
C ARG A 217 9.91 -12.30 1.91
N VAL A 218 10.64 -12.28 0.80
CA VAL A 218 10.81 -11.06 -0.01
C VAL A 218 9.50 -10.77 -0.73
N ILE A 219 9.13 -9.49 -0.82
CA ILE A 219 7.97 -8.98 -1.55
C ILE A 219 8.36 -7.74 -2.37
N GLY A 220 7.38 -7.06 -2.96
CA GLY A 220 7.59 -5.78 -3.65
C GLY A 220 8.34 -5.93 -4.98
N SER A 221 9.09 -4.90 -5.35
CA SER A 221 9.72 -4.76 -6.68
C SER A 221 10.63 -5.94 -7.06
N HIS A 222 11.27 -6.57 -6.07
CA HIS A 222 12.14 -7.73 -6.23
C HIS A 222 11.41 -9.01 -6.64
N CYS A 223 10.09 -9.07 -6.48
CA CYS A 223 9.26 -10.20 -6.89
C CYS A 223 8.40 -9.87 -8.11
N THR A 224 8.05 -8.61 -8.33
CA THR A 224 7.16 -8.20 -9.44
C THR A 224 7.85 -8.14 -10.79
N GLY A 225 9.19 -8.09 -10.84
CA GLY A 225 9.95 -7.88 -12.07
C GLY A 225 10.22 -6.40 -12.38
N LEU A 226 9.74 -5.48 -11.53
CA LEU A 226 9.92 -4.03 -11.65
C LEU A 226 11.09 -3.47 -10.80
N VAL A 227 12.01 -4.34 -10.40
CA VAL A 227 13.19 -3.95 -9.61
C VAL A 227 14.13 -3.05 -10.43
N LEU A 228 14.45 -1.90 -9.84
CA LEU A 228 15.55 -1.00 -10.24
C LEU A 228 16.74 -1.13 -9.28
N ALA A 229 17.93 -0.69 -9.69
CA ALA A 229 19.18 -0.82 -8.94
C ALA A 229 19.14 -0.19 -7.53
N HIS A 230 18.35 0.87 -7.34
CA HIS A 230 18.13 1.54 -6.06
C HIS A 230 16.77 1.22 -5.43
N SER A 231 16.16 0.08 -5.77
CA SER A 231 14.91 -0.32 -5.13
C SER A 231 15.15 -0.87 -3.74
N ASP A 232 14.22 -0.53 -2.84
CA ASP A 232 14.20 -1.03 -1.47
C ASP A 232 13.98 -2.56 -1.45
N LEU A 233 14.45 -3.19 -0.36
CA LEU A 233 14.27 -4.61 -0.13
C LEU A 233 13.14 -4.84 0.88
N ASP A 234 11.96 -5.17 0.35
CA ASP A 234 10.76 -5.38 1.16
C ASP A 234 10.62 -6.84 1.62
N PHE A 235 10.26 -7.02 2.89
CA PHE A 235 10.00 -8.30 3.52
C PHE A 235 8.60 -8.36 4.12
N ILE A 236 7.97 -9.51 3.98
CA ILE A 236 6.81 -9.91 4.78
C ILE A 236 7.23 -10.95 5.81
N LEU A 237 6.85 -10.69 7.05
CA LEU A 237 6.96 -11.58 8.19
C LEU A 237 5.68 -12.40 8.27
N PRO A 238 5.71 -13.70 7.95
CA PRO A 238 4.52 -14.53 7.96
C PRO A 238 3.96 -14.62 9.38
N TYR A 239 2.70 -14.24 9.54
CA TYR A 239 1.98 -14.29 10.80
C TYR A 239 0.64 -15.03 10.60
N GLU A 240 0.43 -16.10 11.36
CA GLU A 240 -0.79 -16.91 11.31
C GLU A 240 -1.72 -16.57 12.48
N ASP A 241 -3.00 -16.29 12.19
CA ASP A 241 -4.05 -16.09 13.21
C ASP A 241 -4.54 -17.46 13.74
N LEU A 242 -3.68 -18.15 14.50
CA LEU A 242 -3.92 -19.48 15.08
C LEU A 242 -5.28 -19.62 15.82
N PRO A 243 -5.79 -18.63 16.58
CA PRO A 243 -7.04 -18.77 17.34
C PRO A 243 -8.34 -19.00 16.54
N ARG A 244 -8.34 -18.91 15.20
CA ARG A 244 -9.60 -19.00 14.40
C ARG A 244 -9.53 -19.71 13.05
N SER A 245 -8.38 -20.23 12.63
CA SER A 245 -8.10 -20.49 11.20
C SER A 245 -8.53 -21.86 10.63
N LEU A 246 -9.28 -22.72 11.33
CA LEU A 246 -9.61 -24.05 10.80
C LEU A 246 -11.09 -24.30 10.44
N GLU A 247 -12.05 -23.49 10.93
CA GLU A 247 -13.49 -23.82 10.82
C GLU A 247 -14.41 -22.69 10.33
N ARG A 248 -13.90 -21.62 9.71
CA ARG A 248 -14.75 -20.52 9.23
C ARG A 248 -14.48 -20.13 7.77
N ASP A 249 -15.54 -20.16 6.97
CA ASP A 249 -15.58 -19.66 5.58
C ASP A 249 -15.25 -18.17 5.45
N ARG A 250 -15.26 -17.42 6.55
CA ARG A 250 -15.02 -15.97 6.57
C ARG A 250 -13.77 -15.64 7.39
N ARG A 251 -12.69 -15.32 6.68
CA ARG A 251 -11.43 -14.83 7.28
C ARG A 251 -11.70 -13.52 8.06
N PRO A 252 -11.10 -13.36 9.25
CA PRO A 252 -11.23 -12.12 10.01
C PRO A 252 -10.57 -10.96 9.26
N SER A 253 -11.03 -9.73 9.55
CA SER A 253 -10.42 -8.54 8.96
C SER A 253 -8.97 -8.37 9.45
N PRO A 254 -8.00 -8.14 8.54
CA PRO A 254 -6.60 -7.84 8.91
C PRO A 254 -6.45 -6.60 9.80
N THR A 255 -7.47 -5.74 9.84
CA THR A 255 -7.47 -4.51 10.66
C THR A 255 -8.05 -4.68 12.06
N ARG A 256 -8.29 -5.93 12.50
CA ARG A 256 -8.75 -6.22 13.86
C ARG A 256 -7.70 -5.75 14.90
N PRO A 257 -8.10 -5.06 15.99
CA PRO A 257 -7.14 -4.54 16.97
C PRO A 257 -6.16 -5.60 17.51
N GLN A 258 -6.63 -6.79 17.84
CA GLN A 258 -5.78 -7.88 18.36
C GLN A 258 -4.68 -8.33 17.39
N ILE A 259 -5.00 -8.45 16.09
CA ILE A 259 -4.03 -8.81 15.05
C ILE A 259 -3.03 -7.69 14.84
N ARG A 260 -3.51 -6.45 14.82
CA ARG A 260 -2.64 -5.28 14.73
C ARG A 260 -1.68 -5.19 15.91
N ASP A 261 -2.16 -5.42 17.13
CA ASP A 261 -1.32 -5.38 18.33
C ASP A 261 -0.28 -6.50 18.31
N ALA A 262 -0.64 -7.69 17.82
CA ALA A 262 0.30 -8.78 17.59
C ALA A 262 1.35 -8.46 16.51
N HIS A 263 0.95 -7.84 15.39
CA HIS A 263 1.87 -7.38 14.35
C HIS A 263 2.86 -6.35 14.91
N ILE A 264 2.37 -5.36 15.66
CA ILE A 264 3.23 -4.36 16.30
C ILE A 264 4.20 -5.02 17.28
N HIS A 265 3.74 -6.00 18.06
CA HIS A 265 4.60 -6.74 18.98
C HIS A 265 5.72 -7.48 18.23
N LEU A 266 5.39 -8.20 17.16
CA LEU A 266 6.37 -8.91 16.34
C LEU A 266 7.39 -7.94 15.72
N LEU A 267 6.92 -6.83 15.13
CA LEU A 267 7.81 -5.81 14.57
C LEU A 267 8.73 -5.18 15.62
N ARG A 268 8.27 -5.01 16.86
CA ARG A 268 9.12 -4.55 17.98
C ARG A 268 10.14 -5.59 18.43
N GLN A 269 9.86 -6.88 18.29
CA GLN A 269 10.85 -7.92 18.52
C GLN A 269 11.92 -7.87 17.44
N VAL A 270 11.52 -7.82 16.17
CA VAL A 270 12.44 -7.66 15.03
C VAL A 270 13.28 -6.39 15.15
N GLN A 271 12.65 -5.26 15.50
CA GLN A 271 13.34 -3.99 15.73
C GLN A 271 14.48 -4.15 16.72
N ARG A 272 14.20 -4.74 17.90
CA ARG A 272 15.22 -4.97 18.93
C ARG A 272 16.34 -5.84 18.38
N THR A 273 16.02 -6.95 17.74
CA THR A 273 17.05 -7.85 17.19
C THR A 273 17.98 -7.16 16.20
N LEU A 274 17.43 -6.38 15.26
CA LEU A 274 18.24 -5.64 14.30
C LEU A 274 19.08 -4.54 14.97
N GLN A 275 18.54 -3.84 15.97
CA GLN A 275 19.27 -2.81 16.72
C GLN A 275 20.46 -3.36 17.52
N HIS A 276 20.47 -4.65 17.88
CA HIS A 276 21.59 -5.29 18.60
C HIS A 276 22.68 -5.82 17.67
N THR A 277 22.66 -5.46 16.38
CA THR A 277 23.65 -5.87 15.40
C THR A 277 24.33 -4.64 14.79
N ASP A 278 25.66 -4.71 14.65
CA ASP A 278 26.46 -3.61 14.09
C ASP A 278 26.12 -3.30 12.63
N THR A 279 25.41 -4.19 11.94
CA THR A 279 25.01 -4.05 10.52
C THR A 279 23.81 -3.12 10.33
N PHE A 280 22.99 -2.91 11.36
CA PHE A 280 21.80 -2.05 11.31
C PHE A 280 21.80 -0.94 12.36
N SER A 281 22.35 -1.21 13.56
CA SER A 281 22.53 -0.25 14.65
C SER A 281 21.27 0.59 14.91
N ASP A 282 21.40 1.92 15.11
CA ASP A 282 20.29 2.81 15.40
C ASP A 282 19.43 3.20 14.19
N HIS A 283 19.73 2.70 12.99
CA HIS A 283 19.00 3.03 11.75
C HIS A 283 17.74 2.19 11.55
N VAL A 284 17.06 1.85 12.64
CA VAL A 284 15.85 1.01 12.64
C VAL A 284 14.68 1.80 13.24
N LYS A 285 13.66 2.09 12.42
CA LYS A 285 12.52 2.96 12.77
C LYS A 285 11.21 2.23 12.51
N LEU A 286 10.36 2.13 13.53
CA LEU A 286 8.98 1.64 13.39
C LEU A 286 8.06 2.80 12.99
N SER A 287 7.30 2.60 11.91
CA SER A 287 6.41 3.60 11.34
C SER A 287 4.97 3.06 11.23
N GLY A 288 4.00 3.97 11.10
CA GLY A 288 2.60 3.62 10.82
C GLY A 288 1.77 3.19 12.04
N LYS A 289 0.69 3.93 12.34
CA LYS A 289 -0.28 3.54 13.39
C LYS A 289 -1.32 2.52 12.90
N ARG A 290 -1.73 2.61 11.62
CA ARG A 290 -2.80 1.79 11.03
C ARG A 290 -2.25 0.55 10.32
N ASN A 291 -1.18 0.74 9.55
CA ASN A 291 -0.42 -0.31 8.88
C ASN A 291 1.02 -0.19 9.38
N PRO A 292 1.39 -0.89 10.47
CA PRO A 292 2.72 -0.79 11.04
C PRO A 292 3.75 -1.41 10.09
N ALA A 293 4.86 -0.71 9.89
CA ALA A 293 5.98 -1.14 9.05
C ALA A 293 7.30 -0.74 9.71
N LEU A 294 8.28 -1.62 9.67
CA LEU A 294 9.61 -1.36 10.23
C LEU A 294 10.58 -1.06 9.08
N SER A 295 11.23 0.10 9.12
CA SER A 295 12.29 0.46 8.18
C SER A 295 13.66 0.29 8.83
N ALA A 296 14.60 -0.37 8.17
CA ALA A 296 15.97 -0.57 8.64
C ALA A 296 16.97 -0.31 7.53
N ARG A 297 18.03 0.45 7.77
CA ARG A 297 19.11 0.65 6.79
C ARG A 297 20.24 -0.35 7.03
N HIS A 298 20.58 -1.13 6.01
CA HIS A 298 21.72 -2.06 6.07
C HIS A 298 23.02 -1.31 5.78
N LEU A 299 23.79 -1.01 6.82
CA LEU A 299 24.95 -0.12 6.78
C LEU A 299 26.02 -0.52 5.74
N PRO A 300 26.43 -1.79 5.62
CA PRO A 300 27.45 -2.18 4.64
C PRO A 300 27.06 -1.88 3.19
N THR A 301 25.77 -1.97 2.86
CA THR A 301 25.27 -1.81 1.48
C THR A 301 24.55 -0.49 1.21
N GLY A 302 24.20 0.26 2.26
CA GLY A 302 23.33 1.42 2.17
C GLY A 302 21.85 1.14 1.85
N LEU A 303 21.46 -0.12 1.60
CA LEU A 303 20.09 -0.53 1.24
C LEU A 303 19.08 -0.24 2.36
N LEU A 304 17.90 0.24 1.97
CA LEU A 304 16.75 0.35 2.85
C LEU A 304 15.93 -0.94 2.81
N LEU A 305 15.69 -1.51 3.98
CA LEU A 305 14.86 -2.71 4.17
C LEU A 305 13.55 -2.29 4.83
N GLN A 306 12.43 -2.80 4.33
CA GLN A 306 11.12 -2.61 4.94
C GLN A 306 10.55 -3.96 5.38
N PHE A 307 9.99 -4.02 6.59
CA PHE A 307 9.35 -5.23 7.11
C PHE A 307 7.88 -4.97 7.44
N TYR A 308 7.03 -5.83 6.90
CA TYR A 308 5.59 -5.85 7.11
C TYR A 308 5.17 -7.18 7.74
N CYS A 309 4.04 -7.20 8.46
CA CYS A 309 3.43 -8.45 8.91
C CYS A 309 2.22 -8.79 8.04
N GLY A 310 2.08 -10.06 7.68
CA GLY A 310 0.91 -10.57 6.97
C GLY A 310 0.95 -12.07 6.80
N GLU A 311 -0.11 -12.66 6.24
CA GLU A 311 -0.24 -14.11 6.11
C GLU A 311 0.71 -14.72 5.07
N GLY A 312 1.04 -13.96 4.01
CA GLY A 312 1.86 -14.45 2.90
C GLY A 312 2.18 -13.35 1.89
N VAL A 313 2.72 -13.75 0.75
CA VAL A 313 3.05 -12.82 -0.35
C VAL A 313 1.76 -12.11 -0.81
N PRO A 314 1.73 -10.78 -0.90
CA PRO A 314 0.57 -10.04 -1.35
C PRO A 314 0.13 -10.47 -2.76
N ALA A 315 -1.18 -10.64 -2.97
CA ALA A 315 -1.74 -11.05 -4.27
C ALA A 315 -1.39 -10.08 -5.41
N ILE A 316 -1.13 -8.81 -5.10
CA ILE A 316 -0.72 -7.80 -6.08
C ILE A 316 0.58 -8.19 -6.81
N THR A 317 1.44 -9.00 -6.19
CA THR A 317 2.69 -9.48 -6.80
C THR A 317 2.41 -10.33 -8.03
N GLU A 318 1.47 -11.28 -7.95
CA GLU A 318 1.10 -12.16 -9.07
C GLU A 318 0.45 -11.34 -10.20
N TYR A 319 -0.49 -10.44 -9.86
CA TYR A 319 -1.12 -9.55 -10.84
C TYR A 319 -0.09 -8.70 -11.61
N LEU A 320 0.92 -8.16 -10.93
CA LEU A 320 1.97 -7.37 -11.59
C LEU A 320 2.87 -8.22 -12.48
N GLN A 321 3.14 -9.47 -12.12
CA GLN A 321 3.88 -10.40 -12.97
C GLN A 321 3.09 -10.71 -14.25
N ASP A 322 1.78 -10.98 -14.12
CA ASP A 322 0.90 -11.23 -15.25
C ASP A 322 0.80 -10.00 -16.16
N TYR A 323 0.63 -8.80 -15.59
CA TYR A 323 0.59 -7.57 -16.37
C TYR A 323 1.92 -7.23 -17.03
N GLN A 324 3.06 -7.58 -16.41
CA GLN A 324 4.36 -7.40 -17.05
C GLN A 324 4.54 -8.37 -18.23
N ALA A 325 3.99 -9.59 -18.15
CA ALA A 325 3.99 -10.54 -19.26
C ALA A 325 3.05 -10.08 -20.40
N GLU A 326 1.87 -9.55 -20.06
CA GLU A 326 0.90 -9.03 -21.03
C GLU A 326 1.38 -7.72 -21.69
N TYR A 327 2.00 -6.84 -20.91
CA TYR A 327 2.50 -5.54 -21.36
C TYR A 327 3.99 -5.36 -21.06
N PRO A 328 4.90 -5.85 -21.91
CA PRO A 328 6.34 -5.70 -21.73
C PRO A 328 6.81 -4.24 -21.62
N ALA A 329 6.05 -3.29 -22.18
CA ALA A 329 6.30 -1.85 -22.05
C ALA A 329 6.18 -1.32 -20.61
N LEU A 330 5.51 -2.06 -19.70
CA LEU A 330 5.36 -1.67 -18.30
C LEU A 330 6.70 -1.40 -17.61
N ARG A 331 7.68 -2.26 -17.81
CA ARG A 331 8.99 -2.16 -17.14
C ARG A 331 9.77 -0.89 -17.52
N PRO A 332 9.99 -0.58 -18.82
CA PRO A 332 10.68 0.64 -19.21
C PRO A 332 9.87 1.91 -18.90
N LEU A 333 8.54 1.88 -19.06
CA LEU A 333 7.69 3.03 -18.69
C LEU A 333 7.72 3.29 -17.18
N TYR A 334 7.72 2.23 -16.36
CA TYR A 334 7.89 2.35 -14.92
C TYR A 334 9.23 2.98 -14.55
N ALA A 335 10.33 2.58 -15.20
CA ALA A 335 11.66 3.14 -14.96
C ALA A 335 11.69 4.65 -15.22
N VAL A 336 11.32 5.10 -16.41
CA VAL A 336 11.37 6.53 -16.77
C VAL A 336 10.40 7.37 -15.94
N THR A 337 9.19 6.86 -15.69
CA THR A 337 8.19 7.58 -14.87
C THR A 337 8.62 7.66 -13.42
N ARG A 338 9.17 6.58 -12.85
CA ARG A 338 9.73 6.59 -11.50
C ARG A 338 10.86 7.59 -11.38
N THR A 339 11.84 7.58 -12.30
CA THR A 339 12.95 8.53 -12.31
C THR A 339 12.48 9.98 -12.42
N LEU A 340 11.48 10.26 -13.27
CA LEU A 340 10.88 11.59 -13.41
C LEU A 340 10.33 12.11 -12.07
N LEU A 341 9.66 11.23 -11.33
CA LEU A 341 9.02 11.56 -10.06
C LEU A 341 10.02 11.61 -8.90
N GLU A 342 11.01 10.71 -8.85
CA GLU A 342 12.11 10.75 -7.87
C GLU A 342 12.91 12.05 -7.99
N ALA A 343 13.25 12.47 -9.21
CA ALA A 343 13.94 13.74 -9.46
C ALA A 343 13.15 14.98 -9.01
N ARG A 344 11.86 14.83 -8.72
CA ARG A 344 10.96 15.90 -8.23
C ARG A 344 10.51 15.68 -6.78
N GLY A 345 11.01 14.65 -6.10
CA GLY A 345 10.59 14.28 -4.75
C GLY A 345 9.09 13.91 -4.67
N LEU A 346 8.55 13.30 -5.74
CA LEU A 346 7.13 12.90 -5.89
C LEU A 346 6.94 11.38 -5.89
N PHE A 347 7.95 10.61 -5.49
CA PHE A 347 7.92 9.16 -5.39
C PHE A 347 8.37 8.70 -4.00
N GLY A 348 7.76 7.64 -3.47
CA GLY A 348 8.12 7.05 -2.18
C GLY A 348 7.12 7.36 -1.05
N SER A 349 7.27 6.65 0.07
CA SER A 349 6.33 6.67 1.19
C SER A 349 6.54 7.83 2.17
N LEU A 350 7.73 8.44 2.18
CA LEU A 350 8.13 9.44 3.17
C LEU A 350 7.61 10.85 2.83
N GLN A 351 7.39 11.17 1.55
CA GLN A 351 7.05 12.53 1.09
C GLN A 351 5.58 12.70 0.63
N ALA A 352 4.63 11.98 1.25
CA ALA A 352 3.20 12.03 0.86
C ALA A 352 2.97 11.84 -0.66
N SER A 353 3.74 10.91 -1.22
CA SER A 353 3.98 10.72 -2.65
C SER A 353 3.45 9.37 -3.15
N ILE A 354 3.54 9.14 -4.46
CA ILE A 354 3.09 7.87 -5.05
C ILE A 354 4.04 6.74 -4.68
N GLY A 355 3.48 5.61 -4.24
CA GLY A 355 4.25 4.40 -3.94
C GLY A 355 4.52 3.54 -5.19
N PRO A 356 5.40 2.53 -5.08
CA PRO A 356 5.78 1.67 -6.21
C PRO A 356 4.59 0.94 -6.84
N ASP A 357 3.78 0.24 -6.04
CA ASP A 357 2.62 -0.51 -6.54
C ASP A 357 1.56 0.41 -7.15
N ALA A 358 1.35 1.58 -6.56
CA ALA A 358 0.41 2.58 -7.06
C ALA A 358 0.86 3.13 -8.42
N LEU A 359 2.16 3.42 -8.58
CA LEU A 359 2.72 3.87 -9.85
C LEU A 359 2.62 2.77 -10.91
N ALA A 360 3.00 1.54 -10.58
CA ALA A 360 2.90 0.41 -11.50
C ALA A 360 1.45 0.21 -11.97
N MET A 361 0.48 0.21 -11.05
CA MET A 361 -0.93 0.06 -11.38
C MET A 361 -1.50 1.23 -12.19
N LEU A 362 -1.03 2.46 -11.96
CA LEU A 362 -1.40 3.62 -12.76
C LEU A 362 -0.95 3.46 -14.23
N ILE A 363 0.27 2.95 -14.44
CA ILE A 363 0.82 2.67 -15.77
C ILE A 363 0.08 1.49 -16.42
N VAL A 364 -0.17 0.40 -15.68
CA VAL A 364 -0.96 -0.75 -16.18
C VAL A 364 -2.36 -0.31 -16.62
N ALA A 365 -3.05 0.50 -15.82
CA ALA A 365 -4.38 0.99 -16.18
C ALA A 365 -4.34 1.78 -17.50
N PHE A 366 -3.32 2.63 -17.69
CA PHE A 366 -3.11 3.35 -18.96
C PHE A 366 -2.87 2.40 -20.14
N LEU A 367 -1.99 1.40 -19.96
CA LEU A 367 -1.68 0.42 -21.00
C LEU A 367 -2.92 -0.39 -21.41
N LYS A 368 -3.71 -0.86 -20.44
CA LYS A 368 -4.97 -1.57 -20.69
C LYS A 368 -6.02 -0.69 -21.38
N MET A 369 -6.15 0.58 -20.97
CA MET A 369 -7.06 1.55 -21.62
C MET A 369 -6.65 1.89 -23.06
N ASN A 370 -5.38 1.69 -23.42
CA ASN A 370 -4.83 1.96 -24.75
C ASN A 370 -4.36 0.68 -25.46
N HIS A 371 -4.92 -0.48 -25.10
CA HIS A 371 -4.54 -1.76 -25.71
C HIS A 371 -4.70 -1.70 -27.24
N GLY A 372 -3.65 -2.10 -27.97
CA GLY A 372 -3.62 -2.07 -29.43
C GLY A 372 -3.47 -0.68 -30.08
N ARG A 373 -3.47 0.42 -29.31
CA ARG A 373 -3.32 1.78 -29.86
C ARG A 373 -1.94 2.06 -30.43
N PHE A 374 -0.91 1.42 -29.88
CA PHE A 374 0.50 1.69 -30.19
C PHE A 374 1.14 0.47 -30.86
N PRO A 375 0.93 0.27 -32.18
CA PRO A 375 1.47 -0.87 -32.90
C PRO A 375 2.99 -0.75 -33.09
N GLY A 376 3.66 -1.90 -33.18
CA GLY A 376 5.07 -1.98 -33.55
C GLY A 376 6.07 -1.95 -32.39
N PRO A 377 7.35 -2.25 -32.68
CA PRO A 377 8.36 -2.51 -31.65
C PRO A 377 8.92 -1.25 -30.95
N ASN A 378 8.83 -0.07 -31.57
CA ASN A 378 9.49 1.17 -31.13
C ASN A 378 8.47 2.22 -30.67
N SER A 379 7.44 1.80 -29.94
CA SER A 379 6.32 2.66 -29.54
C SER A 379 6.42 3.19 -28.11
N LEU A 380 7.54 2.99 -27.40
CA LEU A 380 7.69 3.47 -26.02
C LEU A 380 7.69 5.00 -25.94
N GLY A 381 8.27 5.68 -26.93
CA GLY A 381 8.27 7.14 -27.00
C GLY A 381 6.83 7.69 -27.08
N ASP A 382 6.03 7.16 -27.99
CA ASP A 382 4.61 7.50 -28.14
C ASP A 382 3.79 7.15 -26.91
N GLN A 383 3.99 5.95 -26.36
CA GLN A 383 3.31 5.49 -25.15
C GLN A 383 3.61 6.39 -23.95
N PHE A 384 4.88 6.79 -23.77
CA PHE A 384 5.28 7.66 -22.68
C PHE A 384 4.69 9.07 -22.82
N LEU A 385 4.77 9.66 -24.03
CA LEU A 385 4.13 10.96 -24.31
C LEU A 385 2.63 10.92 -24.04
N ALA A 386 1.94 9.89 -24.53
CA ALA A 386 0.51 9.72 -24.32
C ALA A 386 0.17 9.48 -22.83
N LEU A 387 1.01 8.77 -22.08
CA LEU A 387 0.84 8.57 -20.63
C LEU A 387 0.93 9.91 -19.88
N LEU A 388 1.96 10.69 -20.17
CA LEU A 388 2.17 12.01 -19.57
C LEU A 388 1.03 12.96 -19.92
N GLN A 389 0.57 12.96 -21.18
CA GLN A 389 -0.57 13.77 -21.60
C GLN A 389 -1.85 13.34 -20.88
N PHE A 390 -2.13 12.04 -20.83
CA PHE A 390 -3.36 11.50 -20.26
C PHE A 390 -3.51 11.88 -18.78
N TYR A 391 -2.49 11.58 -17.97
CA TYR A 391 -2.54 11.85 -16.53
C TYR A 391 -2.14 13.27 -16.13
N GLY A 392 -1.40 13.98 -17.00
CA GLY A 392 -1.00 15.36 -16.76
C GLY A 392 -2.06 16.39 -17.13
N THR A 393 -2.77 16.20 -18.25
CA THR A 393 -3.66 17.25 -18.80
C THR A 393 -5.08 16.80 -19.13
N GLN A 394 -5.31 15.52 -19.48
CA GLN A 394 -6.63 15.08 -19.95
C GLN A 394 -7.57 14.60 -18.83
N VAL A 395 -7.01 14.14 -17.70
CA VAL A 395 -7.77 13.57 -16.58
C VAL A 395 -7.54 14.42 -15.34
N ASP A 396 -8.58 14.69 -14.55
CA ASP A 396 -8.45 15.32 -13.23
C ASP A 396 -8.35 14.26 -12.11
N LEU A 397 -7.11 13.85 -11.79
CA LEU A 397 -6.86 12.81 -10.78
C LEU A 397 -7.27 13.23 -9.35
N GLN A 398 -7.54 14.51 -9.10
CA GLN A 398 -8.06 14.97 -7.81
C GLN A 398 -9.53 14.62 -7.65
N SER A 399 -10.34 14.65 -8.71
CA SER A 399 -11.78 14.34 -8.66
C SER A 399 -12.13 12.92 -9.08
N VAL A 400 -11.36 12.31 -9.97
CA VAL A 400 -11.62 10.94 -10.46
C VAL A 400 -10.82 9.88 -9.70
N GLY A 401 -11.20 8.62 -9.87
CA GLY A 401 -10.39 7.45 -9.54
C GLY A 401 -10.06 6.64 -10.79
N VAL A 402 -8.97 5.89 -10.72
CA VAL A 402 -8.48 5.02 -11.79
C VAL A 402 -8.68 3.56 -11.37
N ALA A 403 -9.36 2.77 -12.21
CA ALA A 403 -9.54 1.33 -12.04
C ALA A 403 -8.62 0.59 -13.00
N VAL A 404 -7.92 -0.42 -12.47
CA VAL A 404 -7.04 -1.30 -13.24
C VAL A 404 -7.82 -2.43 -13.87
N ASP A 405 -8.81 -2.95 -13.16
CA ASP A 405 -9.60 -4.09 -13.59
C ASP A 405 -11.07 -4.02 -13.11
N PRO A 406 -12.06 -3.90 -14.01
CA PRO A 406 -11.87 -3.57 -15.43
C PRO A 406 -11.20 -2.19 -15.60
N PRO A 407 -10.38 -2.00 -16.65
CA PRO A 407 -9.64 -0.75 -16.85
C PRO A 407 -10.59 0.41 -17.15
N GLY A 408 -10.42 1.54 -16.45
CA GLY A 408 -11.23 2.73 -16.70
C GLY A 408 -11.13 3.81 -15.64
N LEU A 409 -11.81 4.93 -15.88
CA LEU A 409 -11.97 6.02 -14.92
C LEU A 409 -13.33 5.91 -14.24
N PHE A 410 -13.41 6.31 -12.97
CA PHE A 410 -14.68 6.39 -12.25
C PHE A 410 -14.77 7.66 -11.43
N SER A 411 -15.96 8.22 -11.33
CA SER A 411 -16.22 9.46 -10.60
C SER A 411 -17.58 9.42 -9.91
N ALA A 412 -17.83 10.46 -9.10
CA ALA A 412 -19.11 10.68 -8.45
C ALA A 412 -20.33 10.66 -9.40
N GLY A 413 -20.18 11.16 -10.63
CA GLY A 413 -21.26 11.22 -11.62
C GLY A 413 -21.44 9.92 -12.41
N MET A 414 -20.39 9.10 -12.52
CA MET A 414 -20.41 7.84 -13.27
C MET A 414 -20.98 6.66 -12.45
N ILE A 415 -20.95 6.75 -11.12
CA ILE A 415 -21.41 5.69 -10.24
C ILE A 415 -22.91 5.84 -9.97
N PRO A 416 -23.72 4.78 -10.17
CA PRO A 416 -25.15 4.82 -9.85
C PRO A 416 -25.41 5.22 -8.40
N ALA A 417 -26.34 6.17 -8.22
CA ALA A 417 -26.68 6.76 -6.93
C ALA A 417 -27.18 5.72 -5.91
N ALA A 418 -27.98 4.75 -6.37
CA ALA A 418 -28.48 3.66 -5.54
C ALA A 418 -27.69 2.36 -5.79
N PRO A 419 -27.31 1.63 -4.73
CA PRO A 419 -26.73 0.31 -4.88
C PRO A 419 -27.78 -0.64 -5.49
N LYS A 420 -27.38 -1.39 -6.52
CA LYS A 420 -28.20 -2.46 -7.09
C LYS A 420 -27.92 -3.76 -6.34
N ALA A 421 -28.91 -4.65 -6.23
CA ALA A 421 -28.75 -5.93 -5.52
C ALA A 421 -27.61 -6.78 -6.11
N ASP A 422 -27.49 -6.81 -7.45
CA ASP A 422 -26.52 -7.61 -8.19
C ASP A 422 -25.30 -6.81 -8.68
N GLU A 423 -24.90 -5.78 -7.92
CA GLU A 423 -23.79 -4.93 -8.32
C GLU A 423 -22.44 -5.67 -8.30
N PRO A 424 -21.66 -5.61 -9.40
CA PRO A 424 -20.33 -6.19 -9.47
C PRO A 424 -19.40 -5.69 -8.34
N ALA A 425 -18.50 -6.57 -7.89
CA ALA A 425 -17.60 -6.26 -6.76
C ALA A 425 -16.74 -5.00 -6.98
N HIS A 426 -16.27 -4.78 -8.22
CA HIS A 426 -15.48 -3.60 -8.58
C HIS A 426 -16.29 -2.30 -8.44
N GLN A 427 -17.56 -2.26 -8.86
CA GLN A 427 -18.43 -1.08 -8.75
C GLN A 427 -18.77 -0.74 -7.31
N ARG A 428 -19.01 -1.77 -6.46
CA ARG A 428 -19.13 -1.56 -5.01
C ARG A 428 -17.87 -0.91 -4.44
N GLY A 429 -16.70 -1.33 -4.92
CA GLY A 429 -15.41 -0.76 -4.58
C GLY A 429 -15.31 0.71 -4.94
N GLN A 430 -15.61 1.04 -6.18
CA GLN A 430 -15.63 2.40 -6.69
C GLN A 430 -16.56 3.29 -5.86
N ARG A 431 -17.77 2.82 -5.53
CA ARG A 431 -18.69 3.57 -4.67
C ARG A 431 -18.10 3.83 -3.28
N SER A 432 -17.49 2.81 -2.67
CA SER A 432 -16.83 2.96 -1.35
C SER A 432 -15.70 4.00 -1.40
N LEU A 433 -14.85 3.94 -2.43
CA LEU A 433 -13.73 4.86 -2.61
C LEU A 433 -14.20 6.31 -2.83
N ILE A 434 -15.19 6.51 -3.70
CA ILE A 434 -15.77 7.84 -3.93
C ILE A 434 -16.54 8.35 -2.71
N SER A 435 -17.24 7.48 -1.98
CA SER A 435 -17.88 7.84 -0.71
C SER A 435 -16.86 8.35 0.31
N ALA A 436 -15.67 7.74 0.37
CA ALA A 436 -14.59 8.21 1.22
C ALA A 436 -14.11 9.62 0.83
N LYS A 437 -13.93 9.90 -0.48
CA LYS A 437 -13.62 11.26 -0.97
C LYS A 437 -14.73 12.26 -0.61
N ARG A 438 -16.00 11.95 -0.87
CA ARG A 438 -17.15 12.80 -0.52
C ARG A 438 -17.22 13.10 0.98
N THR A 439 -17.01 12.07 1.81
CA THR A 439 -16.97 12.22 3.26
C THR A 439 -15.84 13.15 3.69
N ALA A 440 -14.67 13.08 3.04
CA ALA A 440 -13.57 13.99 3.31
C ALA A 440 -13.90 15.44 2.96
N VAL A 441 -14.59 15.68 1.83
CA VAL A 441 -15.11 17.02 1.46
C VAL A 441 -16.06 17.56 2.54
N VAL A 442 -17.05 16.76 2.96
CA VAL A 442 -18.00 17.15 4.03
C VAL A 442 -17.28 17.46 5.34
N LYS A 443 -16.21 16.71 5.66
CA LYS A 443 -15.37 16.94 6.83
C LYS A 443 -14.31 18.03 6.65
N ARG A 444 -14.34 18.78 5.54
CA ARG A 444 -13.38 19.83 5.19
C ARG A 444 -11.91 19.36 5.20
N ASN A 445 -11.68 18.09 4.86
CA ASN A 445 -10.35 17.52 4.72
C ASN A 445 -9.95 17.49 3.23
N ALA A 446 -9.45 18.63 2.76
CA ALA A 446 -9.06 18.81 1.35
C ALA A 446 -7.97 17.82 0.91
N LEU A 447 -6.97 17.57 1.75
CA LEU A 447 -5.87 16.63 1.45
C LEU A 447 -6.36 15.22 1.14
N ILE A 448 -7.34 14.71 1.90
CA ILE A 448 -7.92 13.38 1.63
C ILE A 448 -8.92 13.43 0.47
N ALA A 449 -9.66 14.54 0.32
CA ALA A 449 -10.64 14.68 -0.75
C ALA A 449 -9.98 14.68 -2.14
N GLN A 450 -8.83 15.34 -2.28
CA GLN A 450 -8.12 15.55 -3.54
C GLN A 450 -7.01 14.54 -3.79
N ARG A 451 -6.79 13.59 -2.88
CA ARG A 451 -5.73 12.58 -3.03
C ARG A 451 -5.96 11.67 -4.24
N LEU A 452 -4.88 11.07 -4.70
CA LEU A 452 -4.88 10.10 -5.78
C LEU A 452 -5.70 8.87 -5.37
N CYS A 453 -6.56 8.41 -6.27
CA CYS A 453 -7.43 7.26 -6.03
C CYS A 453 -7.17 6.20 -7.10
N ILE A 454 -6.55 5.08 -6.72
CA ILE A 454 -6.28 3.96 -7.62
C ILE A 454 -6.90 2.71 -7.00
N GLN A 455 -7.88 2.12 -7.69
CA GLN A 455 -8.57 0.94 -7.23
C GLN A 455 -7.69 -0.30 -7.41
N ASP A 456 -7.43 -0.99 -6.31
CA ASP A 456 -6.67 -2.23 -6.26
C ASP A 456 -7.47 -3.39 -6.90
N PRO A 457 -6.94 -4.08 -7.94
CA PRO A 457 -7.63 -5.20 -8.59
C PRO A 457 -7.73 -6.44 -7.68
N THR A 458 -6.86 -6.56 -6.67
CA THR A 458 -6.87 -7.69 -5.74
C THR A 458 -7.83 -7.49 -4.57
N HIS A 459 -8.18 -6.23 -4.31
CA HIS A 459 -9.12 -5.85 -3.26
C HIS A 459 -9.79 -4.51 -3.60
N TYR A 460 -10.92 -4.55 -4.31
CA TYR A 460 -11.59 -3.37 -4.87
C TYR A 460 -11.96 -2.23 -3.90
N MET A 461 -11.98 -2.47 -2.58
CA MET A 461 -12.21 -1.41 -1.56
C MET A 461 -10.91 -0.72 -1.11
N ASN A 462 -9.76 -1.23 -1.53
CA ASN A 462 -8.46 -0.69 -1.21
C ASN A 462 -8.07 0.39 -2.23
N ASP A 463 -7.38 1.42 -1.72
CA ASP A 463 -6.94 2.57 -2.49
C ASP A 463 -5.42 2.57 -2.47
N LEU A 464 -4.80 2.18 -3.59
CA LEU A 464 -3.35 2.14 -3.73
C LEU A 464 -2.75 3.56 -3.73
N GLY A 465 -3.51 4.56 -4.19
CA GLY A 465 -3.10 5.97 -4.23
C GLY A 465 -3.12 6.67 -2.87
N ARG A 466 -3.53 5.98 -1.79
CA ARG A 466 -3.79 6.56 -0.47
C ARG A 466 -2.63 7.39 0.11
N SER A 467 -1.38 7.02 -0.15
CA SER A 467 -0.20 7.74 0.34
C SER A 467 0.05 9.06 -0.41
N CYS A 468 -0.44 9.20 -1.64
CA CYS A 468 -0.20 10.34 -2.50
C CYS A 468 -1.28 11.41 -2.29
N THR A 469 -1.01 12.36 -1.40
CA THR A 469 -1.87 13.54 -1.20
C THR A 469 -1.44 14.72 -2.06
N ARG A 470 -0.23 14.69 -2.63
CA ARG A 470 0.32 15.71 -3.54
C ARG A 470 -0.08 15.47 -4.99
N THR A 471 -1.36 15.19 -5.21
CA THR A 471 -1.88 14.77 -6.52
C THR A 471 -1.80 15.88 -7.56
N SER A 472 -2.05 17.13 -7.18
CA SER A 472 -1.88 18.30 -8.06
C SER A 472 -0.44 18.46 -8.55
N GLU A 473 0.55 18.26 -7.66
CA GLU A 473 1.97 18.32 -8.00
C GLU A 473 2.38 17.15 -8.91
N LEU A 474 1.86 15.94 -8.67
CA LEU A 474 2.03 14.79 -9.55
C LEU A 474 1.54 15.08 -10.96
N GLN A 475 0.33 15.64 -11.09
CA GLN A 475 -0.23 15.99 -12.40
C GLN A 475 0.55 17.11 -13.08
N SER A 476 0.94 18.14 -12.34
CA SER A 476 1.77 19.23 -12.85
C SER A 476 3.13 18.72 -13.36
N ALA A 477 3.74 17.76 -12.66
CA ALA A 477 4.97 17.12 -13.09
C ALA A 477 4.81 16.39 -14.44
N PHE A 478 3.71 15.64 -14.62
CA PHE A 478 3.41 14.98 -15.89
C PHE A 478 3.09 15.97 -17.01
N ALA A 479 2.29 17.00 -16.74
CA ALA A 479 1.96 18.03 -17.73
C ALA A 479 3.19 18.79 -18.21
N THR A 480 4.05 19.21 -17.28
CA THR A 480 5.30 19.91 -17.58
C THR A 480 6.23 19.01 -18.40
N ALA A 481 6.36 17.73 -18.02
CA ALA A 481 7.19 16.79 -18.77
C ALA A 481 6.66 16.56 -20.19
N TYR A 482 5.35 16.41 -20.35
CA TYR A 482 4.71 16.30 -21.67
C TYR A 482 5.02 17.53 -22.54
N GLN A 483 4.83 18.73 -22.01
CA GLN A 483 5.09 19.97 -22.74
C GLN A 483 6.57 20.12 -23.14
N GLN A 484 7.50 19.79 -22.24
CA GLN A 484 8.94 19.86 -22.49
C GLN A 484 9.36 18.89 -23.61
N ILE A 485 8.94 17.62 -23.53
CA ILE A 485 9.27 16.63 -24.56
C ILE A 485 8.62 17.03 -25.88
N ARG A 486 7.34 17.42 -25.87
CA ARG A 486 6.61 17.79 -27.08
C ARG A 486 7.25 18.98 -27.80
N HIS A 487 7.60 20.04 -27.06
CA HIS A 487 8.31 21.18 -27.61
C HIS A 487 9.64 20.77 -28.26
N LYS A 488 10.40 19.87 -27.62
CA LYS A 488 11.64 19.34 -28.18
C LYS A 488 11.44 18.49 -29.43
N CYS A 489 10.36 17.70 -29.49
CA CYS A 489 9.97 16.97 -30.70
C CYS A 489 9.62 17.92 -31.85
N ASP A 490 8.91 19.01 -31.57
CA ASP A 490 8.50 19.98 -32.60
C ASP A 490 9.72 20.81 -33.11
N GLU A 491 10.67 21.17 -32.22
CA GLU A 491 11.97 21.75 -32.62
C GLU A 491 12.77 20.79 -33.51
N TRP A 492 12.77 19.50 -33.20
CA TRP A 492 13.44 18.46 -33.98
C TRP A 492 12.91 18.34 -35.41
N ALA A 493 11.61 18.53 -35.61
CA ALA A 493 11.02 18.53 -36.94
C ALA A 493 11.38 19.77 -37.77
N SER A 494 11.71 20.89 -37.12
CA SER A 494 11.94 22.20 -37.74
C SER A 494 13.41 22.42 -38.12
N ASP A 495 14.33 22.04 -37.23
CA ASP A 495 15.77 22.17 -37.46
C ASP A 495 16.33 20.87 -38.04
N GLY A 496 16.41 20.77 -39.38
CA GLY A 496 16.99 19.61 -40.09
C GLY A 496 18.47 19.31 -39.79
N ASN A 497 19.04 19.87 -38.71
CA ASN A 497 20.41 19.71 -38.27
C ASN A 497 20.55 19.66 -36.73
N ILE A 498 19.71 18.88 -36.03
CA ILE A 498 19.93 18.66 -34.58
C ILE A 498 21.03 17.62 -34.36
N LYS A 499 22.26 18.10 -34.25
CA LYS A 499 23.34 17.39 -33.56
C LYS A 499 23.12 17.50 -32.03
N GLY A 500 22.51 16.49 -31.43
CA GLY A 500 23.02 15.95 -30.16
C GLY A 500 22.37 16.31 -28.82
N SER A 501 21.12 16.78 -28.75
CA SER A 501 20.47 16.96 -27.43
C SER A 501 19.51 15.82 -27.10
N SER A 502 19.71 15.22 -25.93
CA SER A 502 18.82 14.20 -25.37
C SER A 502 17.43 14.75 -25.04
N LEU A 503 16.38 13.98 -25.39
CA LEU A 503 14.98 14.34 -25.13
C LEU A 503 14.60 14.11 -23.66
N LEU A 504 15.11 13.04 -23.04
CA LEU A 504 14.82 12.72 -21.64
C LEU A 504 15.66 13.57 -20.67
N THR A 505 16.91 13.89 -20.99
CA THR A 505 17.81 14.55 -20.02
C THR A 505 17.25 15.88 -19.52
N THR A 506 16.75 16.69 -20.47
CA THR A 506 16.17 18.00 -20.18
C THR A 506 14.87 17.92 -19.40
N THR A 507 14.12 16.84 -19.59
CA THR A 507 12.83 16.60 -18.93
C THR A 507 13.03 16.03 -17.52
N LEU A 508 13.94 15.06 -17.36
CA LEU A 508 14.21 14.43 -16.07
C LEU A 508 14.87 15.41 -15.11
N ARG A 509 15.89 16.17 -15.56
CA ARG A 509 16.74 17.03 -14.72
C ARG A 509 17.19 16.32 -13.44
N ALA A 510 17.70 15.10 -13.59
CA ALA A 510 18.10 14.24 -12.50
C ALA A 510 19.63 14.21 -12.32
N ASN A 511 20.07 14.01 -11.08
CA ASN A 511 21.43 13.67 -10.70
C ASN A 511 21.45 12.19 -10.22
N PHE A 512 22.47 11.45 -10.66
CA PHE A 512 22.67 10.02 -10.44
C PHE A 512 23.95 9.71 -9.65
N ASP A 513 24.63 10.72 -9.09
CA ASP A 513 25.87 10.52 -8.34
C ASP A 513 25.61 9.68 -7.07
N ALA A 514 24.48 9.92 -6.40
CA ALA A 514 24.04 9.13 -5.26
C ALA A 514 23.75 7.67 -5.63
N LEU A 515 23.15 7.43 -6.80
CA LEU A 515 22.96 6.10 -7.36
C LEU A 515 24.30 5.41 -7.62
N GLU A 516 25.26 6.07 -8.28
CA GLU A 516 26.56 5.46 -8.55
C GLU A 516 27.36 5.19 -7.27
N ASN A 517 27.25 6.05 -6.26
CA ASN A 517 27.83 5.79 -4.94
C ASN A 517 27.22 4.54 -4.28
N MET A 518 25.89 4.38 -4.32
CA MET A 518 25.20 3.19 -3.82
C MET A 518 25.64 1.93 -4.59
N ARG A 519 25.78 2.02 -5.91
CA ARG A 519 26.26 0.90 -6.75
C ARG A 519 27.67 0.47 -6.41
N ASN A 520 28.56 1.42 -6.18
CA ASN A 520 29.93 1.15 -5.76
C ASN A 520 29.91 0.44 -4.40
N GLN A 521 29.15 0.92 -3.42
CA GLN A 521 28.99 0.25 -2.11
C GLN A 521 28.48 -1.20 -2.26
N LEU A 522 27.52 -1.44 -3.14
CA LEU A 522 26.97 -2.78 -3.40
C LEU A 522 27.96 -3.72 -4.11
N ALA A 523 28.89 -3.20 -4.91
CA ALA A 523 29.81 -4.01 -5.71
C ALA A 523 31.03 -4.52 -4.92
N TYR A 524 31.41 -3.85 -3.83
CA TYR A 524 32.61 -4.18 -3.04
C TYR A 524 32.38 -5.16 -1.87
N LEU A 525 31.24 -5.88 -1.86
CA LEU A 525 30.88 -6.90 -0.86
C LEU A 525 30.73 -8.30 -1.46
#